data_AF-A0A537AEV2-F1
#
_entry.id   AF-A0A537AEV2-F1
#
_cell.length_a   1.000
_cell.length_b   1.000
_cell.length_c   1.000
_cell.angle_alpha   90.00
_cell.angle_beta   90.00
_cell.angle_gamma   90.00
#
_symmetry.space_group_name_H-M   'P 1'
#
loop_
_entity.id
_entity.type
_entity.pdbx_description
1 polymer ?
#
loop_
_entity_poly.entity_id
_entity_poly.type
_entity_poly.pdbx_seq_one_letter_code
_entity_poly.pdbx_strand_id
1 'polypeptide(L)'
;MWFGNLVTLAWWDDIWLNEAFASWMGQKTLIRLQPQWDAGWSAGRARRYALDIDRLDSARRVRNPVLEKGDIWGAFDSITYNKGAAVLSTFETWFTPERFREGVRRFLKRHAYGTATAEDFIRALGEAAGRGPEALAVFRGFIEQPGVPLLDVALDCGAQGAPAIEVRQQRLRPVGSSAPELQWTTPACFRDSSRTQCSDIGSAAQRVALPGAACPAWLVANVDGQSYYVPRYAPPLAQKLRTGSAELAANEMVATTVDAGILSESGLMPISEALAWAAAALAHPSPVAKRFAVDLVR
;
A
#
# COMPACT_ATOMS: atom_id res chain seq x y z
N MET A 1 8.64 -14.41 -21.56
CA MET A 1 8.68 -13.26 -20.62
C MET A 1 7.78 -12.16 -21.18
N TRP A 2 7.05 -11.43 -20.33
CA TRP A 2 6.02 -10.45 -20.75
C TRP A 2 6.53 -8.99 -20.66
N PHE A 3 6.59 -8.43 -19.45
CA PHE A 3 7.07 -7.06 -19.21
C PHE A 3 8.59 -6.98 -19.42
N GLY A 4 9.03 -6.05 -20.28
CA GLY A 4 10.43 -5.84 -20.66
C GLY A 4 10.90 -6.62 -21.88
N ASN A 5 10.13 -7.61 -22.38
CA ASN A 5 10.48 -8.39 -23.57
C ASN A 5 9.36 -8.37 -24.62
N LEU A 6 8.15 -8.81 -24.26
CA LEU A 6 7.01 -8.78 -25.17
C LEU A 6 6.49 -7.35 -25.34
N VAL A 7 6.50 -6.57 -24.26
CA VAL A 7 6.22 -5.13 -24.26
C VAL A 7 7.38 -4.43 -23.59
N THR A 8 8.03 -3.53 -24.31
CA THR A 8 9.20 -2.78 -23.83
C THR A 8 8.77 -1.35 -23.46
N LEU A 9 9.30 -0.79 -22.38
CA LEU A 9 9.06 0.63 -22.05
C LEU A 9 9.51 1.54 -23.20
N ALA A 10 8.76 2.61 -23.45
CA ALA A 10 9.11 3.60 -24.46
C ALA A 10 10.40 4.35 -24.12
N TRP A 11 10.62 4.64 -22.83
CA TRP A 11 11.84 5.28 -22.32
C TRP A 11 12.09 4.94 -20.85
N TRP A 12 13.34 5.16 -20.40
CA TRP A 12 13.84 4.73 -19.09
C TRP A 12 13.15 5.37 -17.88
N ASP A 13 12.42 6.47 -18.06
CA ASP A 13 11.56 7.04 -17.01
C ASP A 13 10.46 6.07 -16.57
N ASP A 14 10.07 5.13 -17.44
CA ASP A 14 9.12 4.05 -17.18
C ASP A 14 9.78 2.72 -16.78
N ILE A 15 11.09 2.68 -16.47
CA ILE A 15 11.78 1.44 -16.06
C ILE A 15 11.13 0.78 -14.84
N TRP A 16 10.52 1.59 -13.97
CA TRP A 16 9.76 1.11 -12.82
C TRP A 16 8.68 0.10 -13.21
N LEU A 17 8.04 0.24 -14.38
CA LEU A 17 6.96 -0.65 -14.78
C LEU A 17 7.47 -2.08 -14.96
N ASN A 18 8.65 -2.27 -15.55
CA ASN A 18 9.25 -3.60 -15.67
C ASN A 18 9.58 -4.19 -14.30
N GLU A 19 10.35 -3.44 -13.51
CA GLU A 19 10.96 -3.92 -12.28
C GLU A 19 9.94 -4.10 -11.14
N ALA A 20 8.99 -3.16 -11.02
CA ALA A 20 7.88 -3.25 -10.09
C ALA A 20 6.96 -4.42 -10.45
N PHE A 21 6.63 -4.60 -11.74
CA PHE A 21 5.76 -5.68 -12.16
C PHE A 21 6.43 -7.04 -11.95
N ALA A 22 7.72 -7.17 -12.27
CA ALA A 22 8.49 -8.38 -12.01
C ALA A 22 8.52 -8.71 -10.52
N SER A 23 8.77 -7.69 -9.67
CA SER A 23 8.78 -7.83 -8.21
C SER A 23 7.40 -8.25 -7.67
N TRP A 24 6.34 -7.56 -8.08
CA TRP A 24 4.96 -7.85 -7.71
C TRP A 24 4.53 -9.26 -8.15
N MET A 25 4.76 -9.62 -9.42
CA MET A 25 4.41 -10.93 -9.96
C MET A 25 5.24 -12.06 -9.33
N GLY A 26 6.51 -11.81 -9.03
CA GLY A 26 7.40 -12.75 -8.34
C GLY A 26 6.83 -13.12 -6.97
N GLN A 27 6.46 -12.14 -6.16
CA GLN A 27 5.84 -12.39 -4.85
C GLN A 27 4.50 -13.11 -4.98
N LYS A 28 3.65 -12.65 -5.90
CA LYS A 28 2.33 -13.25 -6.11
C LYS A 28 2.41 -14.71 -6.58
N THR A 29 3.35 -15.00 -7.46
CA THR A 29 3.60 -16.36 -7.96
C THR A 29 4.13 -17.25 -6.84
N LEU A 30 5.05 -16.74 -6.01
CA LEU A 30 5.60 -17.50 -4.89
C LEU A 30 4.52 -17.86 -3.87
N ILE A 31 3.69 -16.89 -3.46
CA ILE A 31 2.58 -17.11 -2.54
C ILE A 31 1.60 -18.16 -3.10
N ARG A 32 1.33 -18.11 -4.40
CA ARG A 32 0.42 -19.07 -5.05
C ARG A 32 1.01 -20.48 -5.17
N LEU A 33 2.29 -20.61 -5.50
CA LEU A 33 2.92 -21.91 -5.75
C LEU A 33 3.45 -22.58 -4.47
N GLN A 34 3.79 -21.80 -3.45
CA GLN A 34 4.34 -22.26 -2.18
C GLN A 34 3.58 -21.64 -0.99
N PRO A 35 2.25 -21.84 -0.87
CA PRO A 35 1.44 -21.23 0.19
C PRO A 35 1.92 -21.60 1.60
N GLN A 36 2.53 -22.78 1.76
CA GLN A 36 3.09 -23.27 3.02
C GLN A 36 4.33 -22.48 3.49
N TRP A 37 4.93 -21.63 2.65
CA TRP A 37 6.06 -20.77 3.04
C TRP A 37 5.62 -19.49 3.75
N ASP A 38 4.31 -19.21 3.80
CA ASP A 38 3.74 -17.97 4.37
C ASP A 38 4.47 -16.73 3.82
N ALA A 39 4.77 -16.73 2.51
CA ALA A 39 5.67 -15.77 1.87
C ALA A 39 5.14 -14.32 1.86
N GLY A 40 3.94 -14.06 2.40
CA GLY A 40 3.41 -12.70 2.57
C GLY A 40 4.34 -11.77 3.36
N TRP A 41 5.25 -12.31 4.17
CA TRP A 41 6.30 -11.54 4.84
C TRP A 41 7.17 -10.71 3.89
N SER A 42 7.45 -11.20 2.68
CA SER A 42 8.40 -10.56 1.78
C SER A 42 7.88 -9.23 1.27
N ALA A 43 6.58 -9.17 0.98
CA ALA A 43 5.88 -7.95 0.62
C ALA A 43 5.91 -6.94 1.79
N GLY A 44 5.71 -7.39 3.03
CA GLY A 44 5.82 -6.54 4.23
C GLY A 44 7.23 -5.94 4.41
N ARG A 45 8.29 -6.75 4.25
CA ARG A 45 9.69 -6.27 4.30
C ARG A 45 10.03 -5.31 3.16
N ALA A 46 9.64 -5.65 1.94
CA ALA A 46 9.84 -4.80 0.77
C ALA A 46 9.15 -3.44 0.96
N ARG A 47 7.89 -3.46 1.40
CA ARG A 47 7.11 -2.26 1.70
C ARG A 47 7.80 -1.42 2.79
N ARG A 48 8.20 -2.02 3.92
CA ARG A 48 8.95 -1.31 4.97
C ARG A 48 10.18 -0.60 4.42
N TYR A 49 11.00 -1.30 3.64
CA TYR A 49 12.22 -0.72 3.07
C TYR A 49 11.94 0.45 2.12
N ALA A 50 10.85 0.39 1.33
CA ALA A 50 10.40 1.53 0.54
C ALA A 50 9.96 2.70 1.44
N LEU A 51 9.14 2.44 2.45
CA LEU A 51 8.63 3.46 3.37
C LEU A 51 9.75 4.20 4.11
N ASP A 52 10.82 3.50 4.49
CA ASP A 52 11.98 4.07 5.19
C ASP A 52 12.69 5.16 4.39
N ILE A 53 12.81 4.95 3.09
CA ILE A 53 13.49 5.86 2.17
C ILE A 53 12.52 6.94 1.67
N ASP A 54 11.28 6.55 1.37
CA ASP A 54 10.30 7.42 0.72
C ASP A 54 9.68 8.44 1.68
N ARG A 55 9.71 8.21 3.00
CA ARG A 55 9.29 9.22 3.98
C ARG A 55 10.27 10.40 4.10
N LEU A 56 11.50 10.26 3.61
CA LEU A 56 12.56 11.28 3.75
C LEU A 56 12.37 12.46 2.78
N ASP A 57 12.95 13.61 3.12
CA ASP A 57 12.93 14.83 2.28
C ASP A 57 13.63 14.61 0.93
N SER A 58 14.62 13.72 0.89
CA SER A 58 15.41 13.35 -0.29
C SER A 58 14.73 12.31 -1.20
N ALA A 59 13.55 11.83 -0.84
CA ALA A 59 12.84 10.82 -1.62
C ALA A 59 12.56 11.32 -3.04
N ARG A 60 12.79 10.44 -4.02
CA ARG A 60 12.43 10.67 -5.42
C ARG A 60 11.06 10.09 -5.75
N ARG A 61 10.46 10.56 -6.84
CA ARG A 61 9.28 9.93 -7.42
C ARG A 61 9.63 8.61 -8.11
N VAL A 62 8.65 7.71 -8.27
CA VAL A 62 8.84 6.41 -8.94
C VAL A 62 9.19 6.61 -10.41
N ARG A 63 8.36 7.36 -11.13
CA ARG A 63 8.53 7.74 -12.53
C ARG A 63 9.42 8.99 -12.62
N ASN A 64 10.72 8.79 -12.47
CA ASN A 64 11.70 9.88 -12.46
C ASN A 64 12.21 10.17 -13.89
N PRO A 65 12.40 11.44 -14.31
CA PRO A 65 12.95 11.75 -15.62
C PRO A 65 14.36 11.18 -15.74
N VAL A 66 14.66 10.66 -16.92
CA VAL A 66 15.99 10.18 -17.29
C VAL A 66 16.47 11.02 -18.46
N LEU A 67 17.40 11.94 -18.18
CA LEU A 67 17.97 12.89 -19.15
C LEU A 67 19.36 12.45 -19.61
N GLU A 68 20.11 11.77 -18.74
CA GLU A 68 21.44 11.28 -19.03
C GLU A 68 21.67 9.84 -18.53
N LYS A 69 22.79 9.24 -18.94
CA LYS A 69 23.12 7.84 -18.62
C LYS A 69 23.23 7.59 -17.12
N GLY A 70 23.64 8.59 -16.33
CA GLY A 70 23.73 8.49 -14.88
C GLY A 70 22.37 8.27 -14.21
N ASP A 71 21.32 8.94 -14.71
CA ASP A 71 19.96 8.86 -14.17
C ASP A 71 19.38 7.44 -14.25
N ILE A 72 19.78 6.67 -15.28
CA ILE A 72 19.36 5.27 -15.46
C ILE A 72 19.75 4.45 -14.23
N TRP A 73 21.00 4.57 -13.78
CA TRP A 73 21.49 3.81 -12.63
C TRP A 73 20.86 4.28 -11.32
N GLY A 74 20.60 5.58 -11.20
CA GLY A 74 19.86 6.16 -10.06
C GLY A 74 18.41 5.66 -9.95
N ALA A 75 17.84 5.13 -11.04
CA ALA A 75 16.50 4.55 -11.02
C ALA A 75 16.46 3.12 -10.47
N PHE A 76 17.58 2.41 -10.30
CA PHE A 76 17.60 1.03 -9.80
C PHE A 76 17.72 0.98 -8.27
N ASP A 77 16.65 1.34 -7.56
CA ASP A 77 16.59 1.36 -6.10
C ASP A 77 15.23 0.86 -5.53
N SER A 78 15.07 0.92 -4.22
CA SER A 78 13.83 0.49 -3.54
C SER A 78 12.56 1.21 -3.99
N ILE A 79 12.64 2.42 -4.52
CA ILE A 79 11.49 3.20 -4.99
C ILE A 79 10.95 2.60 -6.30
N THR A 80 11.84 2.17 -7.20
CA THR A 80 11.45 1.49 -8.44
C THR A 80 10.88 0.10 -8.17
N TYR A 81 11.57 -0.69 -7.36
CA TYR A 81 11.20 -2.09 -7.12
C TYR A 81 10.08 -2.22 -6.09
N ASN A 82 10.32 -1.76 -4.86
CA ASN A 82 9.49 -2.07 -3.72
C ASN A 82 8.27 -1.14 -3.60
N LYS A 83 8.46 0.19 -3.72
CA LYS A 83 7.32 1.13 -3.79
C LYS A 83 6.47 0.84 -5.01
N GLY A 84 7.09 0.69 -6.19
CA GLY A 84 6.38 0.31 -7.40
C GLY A 84 5.51 -0.95 -7.24
N ALA A 85 6.07 -2.04 -6.68
CA ALA A 85 5.32 -3.27 -6.45
C ALA A 85 4.17 -3.10 -5.46
N ALA A 86 4.39 -2.35 -4.36
CA ALA A 86 3.33 -2.06 -3.38
C ALA A 86 2.24 -1.14 -3.96
N VAL A 87 2.59 -0.19 -4.84
CA VAL A 87 1.61 0.59 -5.60
C VAL A 87 0.78 -0.33 -6.48
N LEU A 88 1.38 -1.27 -7.22
CA LEU A 88 0.61 -2.27 -7.99
C LEU A 88 -0.35 -3.07 -7.11
N SER A 89 0.09 -3.49 -5.91
CA SER A 89 -0.78 -4.16 -4.93
C SER A 89 -1.95 -3.27 -4.47
N THR A 90 -1.72 -1.98 -4.19
CA THR A 90 -2.79 -1.03 -3.83
C THR A 90 -3.88 -0.99 -4.92
N PHE A 91 -3.47 -0.84 -6.19
CA PHE A 91 -4.42 -0.73 -7.30
C PHE A 91 -5.09 -2.06 -7.62
N GLU A 92 -4.43 -3.19 -7.40
CA GLU A 92 -5.08 -4.49 -7.50
C GLU A 92 -6.18 -4.65 -6.44
N THR A 93 -5.92 -4.31 -5.18
CA THR A 93 -6.93 -4.35 -4.11
C THR A 93 -8.09 -3.40 -4.43
N TRP A 94 -7.79 -2.20 -4.94
CA TRP A 94 -8.80 -1.19 -5.30
C TRP A 94 -9.67 -1.58 -6.50
N PHE A 95 -9.12 -2.30 -7.47
CA PHE A 95 -9.85 -2.74 -8.67
C PHE A 95 -10.45 -4.13 -8.57
N THR A 96 -10.02 -4.93 -7.60
CA THR A 96 -10.12 -6.40 -7.52
C THR A 96 -9.09 -7.13 -8.40
N PRO A 97 -8.59 -8.30 -7.95
CA PRO A 97 -7.64 -9.12 -8.71
C PRO A 97 -8.11 -9.49 -10.12
N GLU A 98 -9.40 -9.71 -10.31
CA GLU A 98 -9.99 -10.12 -11.59
C GLU A 98 -9.92 -8.99 -12.60
N ARG A 99 -10.34 -7.78 -12.22
CA ARG A 99 -10.32 -6.62 -13.12
C ARG A 99 -8.89 -6.15 -13.38
N PHE A 100 -8.02 -6.19 -12.37
CA PHE A 100 -6.60 -5.87 -12.54
C PHE A 100 -5.94 -6.82 -13.54
N ARG A 101 -6.15 -8.14 -13.39
CA ARG A 101 -5.64 -9.15 -14.32
C ARG A 101 -6.15 -8.94 -15.75
N GLU A 102 -7.43 -8.60 -15.91
CA GLU A 102 -7.99 -8.30 -17.23
C GLU A 102 -7.34 -7.05 -17.84
N GLY A 103 -7.11 -6.00 -17.06
CA GLY A 103 -6.37 -4.81 -17.51
C GLY A 103 -4.95 -5.14 -17.97
N VAL A 104 -4.21 -5.95 -17.20
CA VAL A 104 -2.88 -6.46 -17.60
C VAL A 104 -2.95 -7.23 -18.92
N ARG A 105 -3.95 -8.10 -19.10
CA ARG A 105 -4.13 -8.87 -20.35
C ARG A 105 -4.42 -7.94 -21.54
N ARG A 106 -5.24 -6.90 -21.35
CA ARG A 106 -5.54 -5.91 -22.38
C ARG A 106 -4.28 -5.14 -22.80
N PHE A 107 -3.51 -4.65 -21.83
CA PHE A 107 -2.24 -3.97 -22.06
C PHE A 107 -1.28 -4.85 -22.88
N LEU A 108 -1.00 -6.07 -22.40
CA LEU A 108 -0.07 -6.97 -23.08
C LEU A 108 -0.50 -7.32 -24.51
N LYS A 109 -1.81 -7.49 -24.77
CA LYS A 109 -2.33 -7.75 -26.12
C LYS A 109 -2.18 -6.55 -27.05
N ARG A 110 -2.44 -5.33 -26.55
CA ARG A 110 -2.40 -4.10 -27.37
C ARG A 110 -0.99 -3.71 -27.79
N HIS A 111 -0.01 -3.95 -26.92
CA HIS A 111 1.36 -3.48 -27.12
C HIS A 111 2.35 -4.62 -27.40
N ALA A 112 1.85 -5.84 -27.67
CA ALA A 112 2.69 -7.00 -27.96
C ALA A 112 3.66 -6.72 -29.12
N TYR A 113 4.93 -7.08 -28.93
CA TYR A 113 6.05 -6.87 -29.84
C TYR A 113 6.35 -5.40 -30.14
N GLY A 114 5.96 -4.50 -29.24
CA GLY A 114 6.15 -3.07 -29.39
C GLY A 114 6.56 -2.37 -28.09
N THR A 115 6.41 -1.05 -28.11
CA THR A 115 6.68 -0.20 -26.96
C THR A 115 5.40 0.33 -26.32
N ALA A 116 5.47 0.65 -25.03
CA ALA A 116 4.38 1.27 -24.30
C ALA A 116 4.88 2.18 -23.17
N THR A 117 4.01 3.10 -22.75
CA THR A 117 4.25 3.99 -21.60
C THR A 117 3.54 3.48 -20.34
N ALA A 118 3.91 4.02 -19.17
CA ALA A 118 3.16 3.82 -17.94
C ALA A 118 1.68 4.25 -18.09
N GLU A 119 1.40 5.30 -18.87
CA GLU A 119 0.03 5.76 -19.10
C GLU A 119 -0.80 4.75 -19.89
N ASP A 120 -0.22 4.09 -20.90
CA ASP A 120 -0.88 3.04 -21.66
C ASP A 120 -1.28 1.86 -20.75
N PHE A 121 -0.37 1.49 -19.84
CA PHE A 121 -0.62 0.47 -18.83
C PHE A 121 -1.77 0.86 -17.90
N ILE A 122 -1.70 2.04 -17.29
CA ILE A 122 -2.70 2.51 -16.32
C ILE A 122 -4.06 2.69 -16.99
N ARG A 123 -4.11 3.16 -18.25
CA ARG A 123 -5.34 3.29 -19.03
C ARG A 123 -6.01 1.93 -19.23
N ALA A 124 -5.24 0.90 -19.61
CA ALA A 124 -5.77 -0.45 -19.76
C ALA A 124 -6.31 -1.03 -18.43
N LEU A 125 -5.67 -0.73 -17.30
CA LEU A 125 -6.17 -1.08 -15.97
C LEU A 125 -7.50 -0.35 -15.66
N GLY A 126 -7.54 0.96 -15.86
CA GLY A 126 -8.73 1.79 -15.61
C GLY A 126 -9.94 1.38 -16.45
N GLU A 127 -9.73 1.01 -17.72
CA GLU A 127 -10.77 0.48 -18.59
C GLU A 127 -11.34 -0.86 -18.11
N ALA A 128 -10.49 -1.78 -17.64
CA ALA A 128 -10.93 -3.07 -17.10
C ALA A 128 -11.62 -2.91 -15.73
N ALA A 129 -11.16 -1.94 -14.94
CA ALA A 129 -11.71 -1.61 -13.64
C ALA A 129 -13.05 -0.86 -13.70
N GLY A 130 -13.41 -0.29 -14.85
CA GLY A 130 -14.57 0.60 -14.99
C GLY A 130 -14.35 1.98 -14.36
N ARG A 131 -13.09 2.41 -14.19
CA ARG A 131 -12.71 3.72 -13.61
C ARG A 131 -12.08 4.68 -14.61
N GLY A 132 -11.83 4.25 -15.85
CA GLY A 132 -11.45 5.15 -16.95
C GLY A 132 -10.31 6.14 -16.61
N PRO A 133 -10.43 7.43 -16.95
CA PRO A 133 -9.41 8.45 -16.66
C PRO A 133 -9.15 8.72 -15.17
N GLU A 134 -10.10 8.44 -14.28
CA GLU A 134 -9.93 8.64 -12.84
C GLU A 134 -8.80 7.74 -12.30
N ALA A 135 -8.76 6.49 -12.75
CA ALA A 135 -7.68 5.56 -12.41
C ALA A 135 -6.30 6.14 -12.76
N LEU A 136 -6.17 6.84 -13.90
CA LEU A 136 -4.93 7.46 -14.32
C LEU A 136 -4.51 8.60 -13.38
N ALA A 137 -5.44 9.47 -12.99
CA ALA A 137 -5.15 10.56 -12.06
C ALA A 137 -4.71 10.05 -10.68
N VAL A 138 -5.43 9.05 -10.16
CA VAL A 138 -5.11 8.41 -8.87
C VAL A 138 -3.75 7.74 -8.92
N PHE A 139 -3.45 6.96 -9.97
CA PHE A 139 -2.16 6.27 -10.13
C PHE A 139 -0.98 7.23 -10.30
N ARG A 140 -1.14 8.30 -11.10
CA ARG A 140 -0.12 9.34 -11.25
C ARG A 140 0.29 9.94 -9.90
N GLY A 141 -0.66 10.16 -9.00
CA GLY A 141 -0.38 10.61 -7.64
C GLY A 141 0.55 9.69 -6.84
N PHE A 142 0.70 8.41 -7.19
CA PHE A 142 1.63 7.50 -6.51
C PHE A 142 3.00 7.39 -7.20
N ILE A 143 3.06 7.64 -8.51
CA ILE A 143 4.30 7.44 -9.28
C ILE A 143 5.00 8.74 -9.66
N GLU A 144 4.29 9.86 -9.76
CA GLU A 144 4.84 11.15 -10.22
C GLU A 144 5.24 12.10 -9.07
N GLN A 145 5.01 11.69 -7.82
CA GLN A 145 5.45 12.42 -6.63
C GLN A 145 6.17 11.50 -5.62
N PRO A 146 7.13 12.04 -4.84
CA PRO A 146 7.75 11.31 -3.74
C PRO A 146 6.81 11.24 -2.54
N GLY A 147 7.17 10.46 -1.52
CA GLY A 147 6.45 10.47 -0.26
C GLY A 147 5.37 9.39 -0.16
N VAL A 148 4.85 9.30 1.06
CA VAL A 148 3.92 8.26 1.49
C VAL A 148 2.66 8.91 2.10
N PRO A 149 1.45 8.50 1.69
CA PRO A 149 0.22 8.89 2.39
C PRO A 149 0.17 8.24 3.78
N LEU A 150 -0.10 9.07 4.80
CA LEU A 150 -0.48 8.67 6.14
C LEU A 150 -1.97 8.89 6.32
N LEU A 151 -2.69 7.85 6.71
CA LEU A 151 -4.13 7.90 6.96
C LEU A 151 -4.39 7.79 8.46
N ASP A 152 -4.85 8.86 9.09
CA ASP A 152 -5.41 8.79 10.44
C ASP A 152 -6.81 8.16 10.34
N VAL A 153 -7.04 7.04 11.04
CA VAL A 153 -8.27 6.25 10.93
C VAL A 153 -8.93 6.08 12.29
N ALA A 154 -10.19 6.51 12.40
CA ALA A 154 -11.03 6.28 13.58
C ALA A 154 -12.37 5.65 13.20
N LEU A 155 -12.97 4.94 14.14
CA LEU A 155 -14.38 4.54 14.05
C LEU A 155 -15.22 5.60 14.76
N ASP A 156 -16.11 6.24 14.02
CA ASP A 156 -17.20 7.02 14.58
C ASP A 156 -18.44 6.13 14.66
N CYS A 157 -18.80 5.78 15.88
CA CYS A 157 -19.95 4.93 16.18
C CYS A 157 -21.04 5.70 16.94
N GLY A 158 -21.25 6.98 16.60
CA GLY A 158 -22.13 7.91 17.30
C GLY A 158 -23.41 7.28 17.88
N ALA A 159 -23.85 7.74 19.05
CA ALA A 159 -24.88 7.09 19.87
C ALA A 159 -26.26 6.90 19.20
N GLN A 160 -26.54 7.57 18.06
CA GLN A 160 -27.82 7.52 17.33
C GLN A 160 -27.66 7.50 15.79
N GLY A 161 -26.45 7.28 15.27
CA GLY A 161 -26.16 7.32 13.83
C GLY A 161 -25.64 5.98 13.30
N ALA A 162 -25.74 5.79 11.98
CA ALA A 162 -25.01 4.69 11.33
C ALA A 162 -23.49 4.88 11.56
N PRO A 163 -22.76 3.80 11.86
CA PRO A 163 -21.32 3.87 12.07
C PRO A 163 -20.62 4.37 10.79
N ALA A 164 -19.48 5.00 10.99
CA ALA A 164 -18.64 5.50 9.91
C ALA A 164 -17.15 5.39 10.27
N ILE A 165 -16.32 5.45 9.24
CA ILE A 165 -14.88 5.59 9.36
C ILE A 165 -14.56 7.07 9.17
N GLU A 166 -13.94 7.69 10.16
CA GLU A 166 -13.31 8.99 9.99
C GLU A 166 -11.89 8.80 9.51
N VAL A 167 -11.57 9.44 8.38
CA VAL A 167 -10.26 9.34 7.75
C VAL A 167 -9.72 10.73 7.46
N ARG A 168 -8.47 10.98 7.86
CA ARG A 168 -7.74 12.19 7.49
C ARG A 168 -6.39 11.81 6.90
N GLN A 169 -6.06 12.39 5.75
CA GLN A 169 -4.81 12.14 5.07
C GLN A 169 -3.80 13.26 5.33
N GLN A 170 -2.53 12.89 5.46
CA GLN A 170 -1.38 13.79 5.43
C GLN A 170 -0.15 13.05 4.87
N ARG A 171 0.94 13.76 4.57
CA ARG A 171 2.23 13.16 4.21
C ARG A 171 2.93 12.61 5.45
N LEU A 172 3.30 11.34 5.39
CA LEU A 172 4.20 10.75 6.38
C LEU A 172 5.59 11.39 6.28
N ARG A 173 6.12 11.84 7.43
CA ARG A 173 7.43 12.46 7.55
C ARG A 173 8.13 12.01 8.84
N PRO A 174 9.46 11.94 8.88
CA PRO A 174 10.21 11.85 10.13
C PRO A 174 10.06 13.11 10.99
N VAL A 175 10.39 12.99 12.28
CA VAL A 175 10.50 14.15 13.17
C VAL A 175 11.55 15.14 12.63
N GLY A 176 11.21 16.42 12.58
CA GLY A 176 12.11 17.48 12.11
C GLY A 176 12.24 17.60 10.59
N SER A 177 11.53 16.79 9.81
CA SER A 177 11.44 16.91 8.36
C SER A 177 10.87 18.27 7.93
N SER A 178 11.45 18.84 6.88
CA SER A 178 11.03 20.09 6.24
C SER A 178 10.24 19.84 4.95
N ALA A 179 10.04 18.57 4.58
CA ALA A 179 9.39 18.21 3.34
C ALA A 179 7.98 18.84 3.23
N PRO A 180 7.63 19.42 2.07
CA PRO A 180 6.33 20.04 1.88
C PRO A 180 5.21 19.00 1.95
N GLU A 181 4.03 19.48 2.33
CA GLU A 181 2.80 18.69 2.25
C GLU A 181 2.51 18.32 0.79
N LEU A 182 2.02 17.11 0.58
CA LEU A 182 1.64 16.60 -0.74
C LEU A 182 0.23 16.03 -0.66
N GLN A 183 -0.46 16.03 -1.80
CA GLN A 183 -1.82 15.54 -1.89
C GLN A 183 -1.88 14.28 -2.73
N TRP A 184 -2.62 13.29 -2.24
CA TRP A 184 -2.98 12.09 -2.96
C TRP A 184 -4.50 11.97 -3.01
N THR A 185 -5.00 11.27 -4.01
CA THR A 185 -6.26 10.55 -3.86
C THR A 185 -5.88 9.10 -3.57
N THR A 186 -5.99 8.68 -2.31
CA THR A 186 -5.54 7.36 -1.86
C THR A 186 -6.70 6.36 -1.90
N PRO A 187 -6.63 5.33 -2.73
CA PRO A 187 -7.62 4.26 -2.74
C PRO A 187 -7.42 3.36 -1.51
N ALA A 188 -8.08 3.71 -0.40
CA ALA A 188 -8.00 2.97 0.85
C ALA A 188 -9.10 1.93 0.93
N CYS A 189 -8.74 0.69 1.25
CA CYS A 189 -9.70 -0.38 1.47
C CYS A 189 -9.77 -0.73 2.95
N PHE A 190 -10.99 -0.88 3.44
CA PHE A 190 -11.32 -1.17 4.82
C PHE A 190 -12.06 -2.51 4.90
N ARG A 191 -11.80 -3.28 5.95
CA ARG A 191 -12.47 -4.56 6.20
C ARG A 191 -12.86 -4.68 7.66
N ASP A 192 -14.11 -5.07 7.87
CA ASP A 192 -14.64 -5.52 9.15
C ASP A 192 -15.09 -6.99 9.03
N SER A 193 -15.82 -7.48 10.04
CA SER A 193 -16.35 -8.85 10.06
C SER A 193 -17.41 -9.14 9.01
N SER A 194 -18.00 -8.12 8.38
CA SER A 194 -19.10 -8.25 7.43
C SER A 194 -18.63 -8.16 5.98
N ARG A 195 -17.73 -7.22 5.66
CA ARG A 195 -17.35 -6.92 4.28
C ARG A 195 -16.03 -6.18 4.16
N THR A 196 -15.54 -6.16 2.93
CA THR A 196 -14.53 -5.19 2.47
C THR A 196 -15.21 -4.09 1.66
N GLN A 197 -14.77 -2.85 1.84
CA GLN A 197 -15.15 -1.71 1.01
C GLN A 197 -13.95 -0.79 0.79
N CYS A 198 -13.87 -0.15 -0.38
CA CYS A 198 -12.83 0.83 -0.67
C CYS A 198 -13.41 2.22 -0.87
N SER A 199 -12.62 3.25 -0.60
CA SER A 199 -13.01 4.64 -0.80
C SER A 199 -11.80 5.47 -1.22
N ASP A 200 -12.05 6.48 -2.03
CA ASP A 200 -11.03 7.37 -2.56
C ASP A 200 -10.83 8.51 -1.56
N ILE A 201 -9.72 8.45 -0.82
CA ILE A 201 -9.39 9.35 0.27
C ILE A 201 -8.57 10.53 -0.27
N GLY A 202 -9.18 11.72 -0.31
CA GLY A 202 -8.55 12.97 -0.69
C GLY A 202 -7.81 13.66 0.47
N SER A 203 -7.61 14.97 0.33
CA SER A 203 -6.85 15.79 1.28
C SER A 203 -7.67 16.31 2.47
N ALA A 204 -8.99 16.44 2.31
CA ALA A 204 -9.88 16.84 3.40
C ALA A 204 -10.21 15.65 4.31
N ALA A 205 -10.56 15.93 5.57
CA ALA A 205 -11.15 14.91 6.43
C ALA A 205 -12.45 14.38 5.79
N GLN A 206 -12.58 13.06 5.74
CA GLN A 206 -13.71 12.37 5.11
C GLN A 206 -14.36 11.40 6.10
N ARG A 207 -15.68 11.26 5.96
CA ARG A 207 -16.48 10.29 6.68
C ARG A 207 -16.98 9.24 5.70
N VAL A 208 -16.47 8.02 5.82
CA VAL A 208 -16.84 6.88 4.99
C VAL A 208 -17.91 6.08 5.70
N ALA A 209 -19.13 6.04 5.16
CA ALA A 209 -20.23 5.31 5.78
C ALA A 209 -19.92 3.81 5.87
N LEU A 210 -20.20 3.20 7.02
CA LEU A 210 -20.22 1.75 7.19
C LEU A 210 -21.66 1.26 7.07
N PRO A 211 -21.93 0.22 6.29
CA PRO A 211 -23.27 -0.35 6.19
C PRO A 211 -23.60 -1.13 7.46
N GLY A 212 -24.85 -1.00 7.91
CA GLY A 212 -25.34 -1.66 9.12
C GLY A 212 -25.60 -0.66 10.25
N ALA A 213 -26.20 -1.16 11.34
CA ALA A 213 -26.58 -0.34 12.49
C ALA A 213 -25.59 -0.46 13.66
N ALA A 214 -24.76 -1.51 13.68
CA ALA A 214 -23.85 -1.80 14.79
C ALA A 214 -22.42 -1.37 14.49
N CYS A 215 -21.77 -0.77 15.49
CA CYS A 215 -20.35 -0.45 15.43
C CYS A 215 -19.52 -1.73 15.26
N PRO A 216 -18.58 -1.79 14.32
CA PRO A 216 -17.78 -3.00 14.13
C PRO A 216 -16.86 -3.24 15.34
N ALA A 217 -16.68 -4.54 15.65
CA ALA A 217 -15.80 -4.99 16.73
C ALA A 217 -14.34 -4.67 16.44
N TRP A 218 -13.95 -4.68 15.16
CA TRP A 218 -12.63 -4.33 14.64
C TRP A 218 -12.76 -3.81 13.21
N LEU A 219 -11.76 -3.07 12.73
CA LEU A 219 -11.69 -2.56 11.36
C LEU A 219 -10.22 -2.45 10.94
N VAL A 220 -9.83 -3.16 9.88
CA VAL A 220 -8.51 -3.02 9.26
C VAL A 220 -8.59 -2.00 8.14
N ALA A 221 -7.61 -1.11 8.05
CA ALA A 221 -7.55 -0.04 7.03
C ALA A 221 -6.52 -0.30 5.91
N ASN A 222 -5.72 -1.36 6.01
CA ASN A 222 -4.83 -1.84 4.95
C ASN A 222 -5.12 -3.33 4.70
N VAL A 223 -6.22 -3.60 4.01
CA VAL A 223 -6.67 -4.96 3.68
C VAL A 223 -5.54 -5.71 2.97
N ASP A 224 -5.31 -6.95 3.41
CA ASP A 224 -4.20 -7.81 2.98
C ASP A 224 -2.79 -7.25 3.23
N GLY A 225 -2.65 -6.10 3.91
CA GLY A 225 -1.36 -5.57 4.37
C GLY A 225 -0.38 -5.15 3.27
N GLN A 226 -0.83 -4.98 2.03
CA GLN A 226 0.05 -4.78 0.87
C GLN A 226 -0.06 -3.40 0.22
N SER A 227 -0.97 -2.55 0.68
CA SER A 227 -1.17 -1.23 0.07
C SER A 227 -0.09 -0.23 0.49
N TYR A 228 0.24 0.70 -0.40
CA TYR A 228 1.29 1.70 -0.24
C TYR A 228 0.78 3.00 0.41
N TYR A 229 0.28 2.89 1.63
CA TYR A 229 -0.03 4.00 2.54
C TYR A 229 0.09 3.47 3.97
N VAL A 230 0.28 4.35 4.96
CA VAL A 230 0.42 3.94 6.37
C VAL A 230 -0.83 4.37 7.15
N PRO A 231 -1.69 3.43 7.58
CA PRO A 231 -2.78 3.75 8.50
C PRO A 231 -2.26 3.94 9.93
N ARG A 232 -2.67 5.03 10.57
CA ARG A 232 -2.55 5.25 12.01
C ARG A 232 -3.93 5.16 12.64
N TYR A 233 -4.17 4.06 13.36
CA TYR A 233 -5.43 3.82 14.04
C TYR A 233 -5.56 4.68 15.30
N ALA A 234 -6.72 5.29 15.51
CA ALA A 234 -7.05 5.94 16.77
C ALA A 234 -7.00 4.93 17.94
N PRO A 235 -6.63 5.35 19.16
CA PRO A 235 -6.36 4.42 20.27
C PRO A 235 -7.46 3.39 20.56
N PRO A 236 -8.77 3.74 20.55
CA PRO A 236 -9.83 2.76 20.76
C PRO A 236 -9.88 1.67 19.68
N LEU A 237 -9.65 2.05 18.41
CA LEU A 237 -9.61 1.10 17.29
C LEU A 237 -8.33 0.24 17.33
N ALA A 238 -7.19 0.85 17.65
CA ALA A 238 -5.93 0.12 17.82
C ALA A 238 -6.04 -0.94 18.94
N GLN A 239 -6.68 -0.62 20.06
CA GLN A 239 -6.92 -1.58 21.14
C GLN A 239 -7.80 -2.75 20.70
N LYS A 240 -8.89 -2.47 19.98
CA LYS A 240 -9.78 -3.49 19.40
C LYS A 240 -9.02 -4.47 18.50
N LEU A 241 -8.23 -3.94 17.56
CA LEU A 241 -7.40 -4.75 16.65
C LEU A 241 -6.35 -5.58 17.38
N ARG A 242 -5.66 -5.02 18.39
CA ARG A 242 -4.68 -5.78 19.19
C ARG A 242 -5.31 -6.91 19.98
N THR A 243 -6.51 -6.69 20.53
CA THR A 243 -7.24 -7.69 21.32
C THR A 243 -7.79 -8.80 20.41
N GLY A 244 -8.29 -8.42 19.23
CA GLY A 244 -8.76 -9.33 18.19
C GLY A 244 -7.69 -9.76 17.19
N SER A 245 -6.40 -9.72 17.54
CA SER A 245 -5.33 -9.92 16.55
C SER A 245 -5.41 -11.28 15.85
N ALA A 246 -5.91 -12.31 16.52
CA ALA A 246 -6.11 -13.65 15.95
C ALA A 246 -7.11 -13.71 14.78
N GLU A 247 -7.97 -12.69 14.63
CA GLU A 247 -8.91 -12.56 13.49
C GLU A 247 -8.26 -11.91 12.27
N LEU A 248 -7.06 -11.33 12.44
CA LEU A 248 -6.32 -10.70 11.34
C LEU A 248 -5.63 -11.76 10.50
N ALA A 249 -5.55 -11.51 9.19
CA ALA A 249 -4.70 -12.32 8.35
C ALA A 249 -3.22 -12.06 8.70
N ALA A 250 -2.35 -13.05 8.48
CA ALA A 250 -0.94 -12.96 8.86
C ALA A 250 -0.23 -11.73 8.25
N ASN A 251 -0.53 -11.44 6.98
CA ASN A 251 -0.05 -10.27 6.24
C ASN A 251 -0.56 -8.93 6.82
N GLU A 252 -1.80 -8.87 7.32
CA GLU A 252 -2.32 -7.65 7.96
C GLU A 252 -1.69 -7.41 9.32
N MET A 253 -1.44 -8.48 10.09
CA MET A 253 -0.70 -8.39 11.35
C MET A 253 0.73 -7.92 11.09
N VAL A 254 1.42 -8.51 10.10
CA VAL A 254 2.76 -8.05 9.66
C VAL A 254 2.73 -6.58 9.25
N ALA A 255 1.80 -6.17 8.40
CA ALA A 255 1.71 -4.78 7.93
C ALA A 255 1.47 -3.82 9.09
N THR A 256 0.60 -4.17 10.02
CA THR A 256 0.31 -3.33 11.19
C THR A 256 1.51 -3.20 12.12
N THR A 257 2.30 -4.27 12.31
CA THR A 257 3.57 -4.21 13.05
C THR A 257 4.61 -3.33 12.34
N VAL A 258 4.72 -3.45 11.02
CA VAL A 258 5.59 -2.59 10.19
C VAL A 258 5.17 -1.13 10.30
N ASP A 259 3.87 -0.85 10.20
CA ASP A 259 3.31 0.50 10.29
C ASP A 259 3.54 1.11 11.67
N ALA A 260 3.38 0.33 12.74
CA ALA A 260 3.67 0.78 14.10
C ALA A 260 5.15 1.20 14.28
N GLY A 261 6.09 0.46 13.69
CA GLY A 261 7.51 0.82 13.68
C GLY A 261 7.80 2.12 12.94
N ILE A 262 7.27 2.23 11.71
CA ILE A 262 7.36 3.46 10.90
C ILE A 262 6.81 4.66 11.68
N LEU A 263 5.61 4.53 12.27
CA LEU A 263 4.95 5.58 13.02
C LEU A 263 5.76 5.98 14.26
N SER A 264 6.31 5.01 14.99
CA SER A 264 7.12 5.27 16.18
C SER A 264 8.42 6.01 15.85
N GLU A 265 9.14 5.56 14.83
CA GLU A 265 10.38 6.22 14.37
C GLU A 265 10.13 7.61 13.77
N SER A 266 8.92 7.83 13.25
CA SER A 266 8.46 9.14 12.78
C SER A 266 7.95 10.03 13.91
N GLY A 267 7.95 9.58 15.17
CA GLY A 267 7.43 10.35 16.32
C GLY A 267 5.91 10.55 16.32
N LEU A 268 5.19 9.73 15.56
CA LEU A 268 3.74 9.79 15.40
C LEU A 268 2.98 8.78 16.28
N MET A 269 3.73 7.92 16.96
CA MET A 269 3.25 6.90 17.90
C MET A 269 4.29 6.74 19.03
N PRO A 270 3.89 6.64 20.30
CA PRO A 270 4.83 6.30 21.37
C PRO A 270 5.39 4.89 21.17
N ILE A 271 6.68 4.68 21.49
CA ILE A 271 7.31 3.36 21.38
C ILE A 271 6.57 2.29 22.21
N SER A 272 5.96 2.67 23.34
CA SER A 272 5.14 1.77 24.15
C SER A 272 3.92 1.23 23.40
N GLU A 273 3.32 2.03 22.52
CA GLU A 273 2.21 1.59 21.67
C GLU A 273 2.70 0.70 20.53
N ALA A 274 3.86 0.99 19.95
CA ALA A 274 4.47 0.10 18.96
C ALA A 274 4.84 -1.27 19.57
N LEU A 275 5.37 -1.28 20.79
CA LEU A 275 5.63 -2.52 21.54
C LEU A 275 4.34 -3.29 21.88
N ALA A 276 3.22 -2.61 22.09
CA ALA A 276 1.92 -3.27 22.27
C ALA A 276 1.47 -4.00 20.98
N TRP A 277 1.78 -3.45 19.80
CA TRP A 277 1.58 -4.16 18.52
C TRP A 277 2.50 -5.36 18.35
N ALA A 278 3.77 -5.27 18.76
CA ALA A 278 4.65 -6.43 18.81
C ALA A 278 4.12 -7.53 19.75
N ALA A 279 3.62 -7.17 20.93
CA ALA A 279 3.02 -8.14 21.86
C ALA A 279 1.81 -8.85 21.22
N ALA A 280 0.93 -8.11 20.54
CA ALA A 280 -0.20 -8.69 19.81
C ALA A 280 0.24 -9.63 18.67
N ALA A 281 1.31 -9.27 17.95
CA ALA A 281 1.89 -10.10 16.89
C ALA A 281 2.62 -11.35 17.42
N LEU A 282 3.23 -11.29 18.61
CA LEU A 282 3.80 -12.46 19.28
C LEU A 282 2.74 -13.48 19.71
N ALA A 283 1.55 -13.00 20.08
CA ALA A 283 0.39 -13.82 20.43
C ALA A 283 -0.32 -14.41 19.18
N HIS A 284 -0.10 -13.84 18.00
CA HIS A 284 -0.72 -14.28 16.75
C HIS A 284 -0.27 -15.70 16.35
N PRO A 285 -1.13 -16.56 15.76
CA PRO A 285 -0.76 -17.94 15.40
C PRO A 285 0.34 -18.04 14.32
N SER A 286 0.38 -17.10 13.36
CA SER A 286 1.39 -17.14 12.28
C SER A 286 2.82 -16.93 12.80
N PRO A 287 3.78 -17.81 12.46
CA PRO A 287 5.19 -17.63 12.82
C PRO A 287 5.81 -16.41 12.13
N VAL A 288 5.30 -16.01 10.97
CA VAL A 288 5.72 -14.82 10.25
C VAL A 288 5.35 -13.55 11.03
N ALA A 289 4.13 -13.45 11.55
CA ALA A 289 3.74 -12.33 12.40
C ALA A 289 4.64 -12.21 13.64
N LYS A 290 4.93 -13.34 14.31
CA LYS A 290 5.85 -13.39 15.47
C LYS A 290 7.26 -12.91 15.10
N ARG A 291 7.76 -13.27 13.91
CA ARG A 291 9.07 -12.82 13.46
C ARG A 291 9.15 -11.30 13.31
N PHE A 292 8.13 -10.67 12.73
CA PHE A 292 8.12 -9.20 12.60
C PHE A 292 8.00 -8.49 13.93
N ALA A 293 7.34 -9.09 14.92
CA ALA A 293 7.34 -8.56 16.27
C ALA A 293 8.77 -8.48 16.86
N VAL A 294 9.61 -9.47 16.57
CA VAL A 294 11.02 -9.47 16.96
C VAL A 294 11.83 -8.45 16.16
N ASP A 295 11.55 -8.31 14.86
CA ASP A 295 12.27 -7.33 14.03
C ASP A 295 11.95 -5.87 14.44
N LEU A 296 10.77 -5.59 15.02
CA LEU A 296 10.41 -4.26 15.56
C LEU A 296 11.27 -3.85 16.77
N VAL A 297 11.73 -4.81 17.56
CA VAL A 297 12.47 -4.55 18.81
C VAL A 297 13.99 -4.59 18.64
N ARG A 298 14.48 -4.79 17.41
CA ARG A 298 15.90 -4.83 17.05
C ARG A 298 16.33 -3.49 16.46
#